data_AF-A0A938NQ06-F1
#
_entry.id   AF-A0A938NQ06-F1
#
_cell.length_a   1.000
_cell.length_b   1.000
_cell.length_c   1.000
_cell.angle_alpha   90.00
_cell.angle_beta   90.00
_cell.angle_gamma   90.00
#
_symmetry.space_group_name_H-M   'P 1'
#
loop_
_entity.id
_entity.type
_entity.pdbx_description
1 polymer ?
#
loop_
_entity_poly.entity_id
_entity_poly.type
_entity_poly.pdbx_seq_one_letter_code
_entity_poly.pdbx_strand_id
1 'polypeptide(L)' 'MNEIILKTDFPDVSFVKRGKVRDIYDLGEYLLLIATDRISAFDV' A
#
# COMPACT_ATOMS: atom_id res chain seq x y z
N MET A 1 2.94 -14.77 -16.20
CA MET A 1 3.46 -14.65 -14.83
C MET A 1 3.06 -13.27 -14.37
N ASN A 2 2.28 -13.13 -13.29
CA ASN A 2 1.89 -11.81 -12.81
C ASN A 2 3.06 -11.17 -12.08
N GLU A 3 3.22 -9.86 -12.23
CA GLU A 3 4.25 -9.11 -11.48
C GLU A 3 3.86 -9.03 -10.00
N ILE A 4 4.85 -9.20 -9.13
CA ILE A 4 4.70 -9.12 -7.68
C ILE A 4 4.79 -7.66 -7.26
N ILE A 5 3.75 -7.15 -6.60
CA ILE A 5 3.67 -5.76 -6.16
C ILE A 5 4.01 -5.69 -4.67
N LEU A 6 5.27 -5.33 -4.37
CA LEU A 6 5.74 -5.15 -3.00
C LEU A 6 5.51 -3.73 -2.45
N LYS A 7 5.42 -2.75 -3.35
CA LYS A 7 5.26 -1.33 -3.05
C LYS A 7 4.45 -0.70 -4.18
N THR A 8 3.58 0.24 -3.84
CA THR A 8 3.01 1.18 -4.83
C THR A 8 3.66 2.55 -4.72
N ASP A 9 3.66 3.28 -5.83
CA ASP A 9 4.15 4.65 -5.91
C ASP A 9 3.22 5.47 -6.82
N PHE A 10 2.48 6.40 -6.22
CA PHE A 10 1.57 7.29 -6.92
C PHE A 10 1.98 8.72 -6.59
N PRO A 11 2.83 9.35 -7.41
CA PRO A 11 3.42 10.66 -7.09
C PRO A 11 2.36 11.76 -6.95
N ASP A 12 1.22 11.61 -7.62
CA ASP A 12 0.13 12.60 -7.63
C ASP A 12 -0.92 12.35 -6.53
N VAL A 13 -0.70 11.36 -5.67
CA VAL A 13 -1.63 11.01 -4.59
C VAL A 13 -0.93 11.09 -3.25
N SER A 14 -1.55 11.76 -2.29
CA SER A 14 -0.98 11.94 -0.95
C SER A 14 -0.78 10.58 -0.27
N PHE A 15 0.48 10.20 -0.06
CA PHE A 15 0.84 8.98 0.65
C PHE A 15 0.65 9.17 2.15
N VAL A 16 -0.14 8.29 2.77
CA VAL A 16 -0.42 8.36 4.21
C VAL A 16 0.55 7.49 4.98
N LYS A 17 0.57 6.19 4.67
CA LYS A 17 1.46 5.22 5.33
C LYS A 17 1.57 3.91 4.57
N ARG A 18 2.64 3.21 4.88
CA ARG A 18 2.87 1.82 4.50
C ARG A 18 2.80 0.95 5.76
N GLY A 19 1.80 0.09 5.82
CA GLY A 19 1.70 -0.97 6.83
C GLY A 19 2.48 -2.21 6.41
N LYS A 20 2.30 -3.30 7.15
CA LYS A 20 2.90 -4.62 6.85
C LYS A 20 2.55 -5.12 5.45
N VAL A 21 1.26 -5.07 5.11
CA VAL A 21 0.72 -5.67 3.87
C VAL A 21 -0.13 -4.71 3.04
N ARG A 22 -0.30 -3.46 3.50
CA ARG A 22 -1.12 -2.45 2.81
C ARG A 22 -0.37 -1.13 2.67
N ASP A 23 -0.56 -0.49 1.53
CA ASP A 23 -0.24 0.92 1.32
C ASP A 23 -1.54 1.73 1.37
N ILE A 24 -1.48 2.90 2.01
CA ILE A 24 -2.65 3.76 2.22
C ILE A 24 -2.36 5.13 1.65
N TYR A 25 -3.30 5.64 0.87
CA TYR A 25 -3.27 6.96 0.26
C TYR A 25 -4.54 7.73 0.62
N ASP A 26 -4.40 9.05 0.66
CA ASP A 26 -5.48 9.99 0.91
C ASP A 26 -5.96 10.59 -0.41
N LEU A 27 -7.26 10.47 -0.67
CA LEU A 27 -7.95 11.02 -1.84
C LEU A 27 -8.81 12.24 -1.47
N GLY A 28 -8.62 12.82 -0.28
CA GLY A 28 -9.42 13.91 0.28
C GLY A 28 -10.59 13.39 1.11
N GLU A 29 -11.70 13.05 0.44
CA GLU A 29 -12.90 12.53 1.13
C GLU A 29 -12.81 11.04 1.48
N TYR A 30 -11.93 10.32 0.77
CA TYR A 30 -11.82 8.86 0.86
C TYR A 30 -10.37 8.44 1.11
N LEU A 31 -10.21 7.24 1.66
CA LEU A 31 -8.93 6.56 1.73
C LEU A 31 -8.86 5.46 0.67
N LEU A 32 -7.75 5.43 -0.06
CA LEU A 32 -7.38 4.31 -0.92
C LEU A 32 -6.51 3.34 -0.14
N LEU A 33 -7.02 2.14 0.09
CA LEU A 33 -6.29 1.05 0.74
C LEU A 33 -5.90 0.00 -0.30
N ILE A 34 -4.61 -0.20 -0.47
CA ILE A 34 -4.09 -1.16 -1.46
C ILE A 34 -3.48 -2.34 -0.72
N ALA A 35 -4.03 -3.53 -0.93
CA ALA A 35 -3.43 -4.77 -0.49
C ALA A 35 -2.27 -5.13 -1.45
N THR A 36 -1.05 -5.09 -0.94
CA THR A 36 0.16 -5.48 -1.69
C THR A 36 0.38 -7.00 -1.54
N ASP A 37 1.29 -7.55 -2.33
CA ASP A 37 1.67 -8.97 -2.23
C ASP A 37 2.61 -9.26 -1.04
N ARG A 38 2.91 -8.24 -0.22
CA ARG A 38 3.68 -8.44 1.02
C ARG A 38 2.91 -9.32 2.00
N ILE A 39 3.65 -10.16 2.69
CA ILE A 39 3.20 -10.98 3.80
C ILE A 39 4.00 -10.63 5.04
N SER A 40 3.39 -10.76 6.21
CA SER A 40 4.03 -10.53 7.51
C SER A 40 3.83 -11.75 8.39
N ALA A 41 4.86 -12.08 9.16
CA ALA A 41 4.84 -13.11 10.21
C ALA A 41 5.65 -12.59 11.39
N PHE A 42 5.30 -12.98 12.62
CA PHE A 42 5.98 -12.54 13.86
C PHE A 42 6.07 -11.02 14.03
N ASP A 43 5.04 -10.32 13.54
CA ASP A 43 4.93 -8.87 13.58
C ASP A 43 6.03 -8.07 12.86
N VAL A 44 6.77 -8.70 11.94
CA VAL A 44 7.78 -8.06 11.07
C VAL A 44 7.23 -7.71 9.69
#